data_AF-A0A8H5H8G5-F1
#
_entry.id   AF-A0A8H5H8G5-F1
#
_cell.length_a   1.000
_cell.length_b   1.000
_cell.length_c   1.000
_cell.angle_alpha   90.00
_cell.angle_beta   90.00
_cell.angle_gamma   90.00
#
_symmetry.space_group_name_H-M   'P 1'
#
loop_
_entity.id
_entity.type
_entity.pdbx_description
1 polymer ?
#
loop_
_entity_poly.entity_id
_entity_poly.type
_entity_poly.pdbx_seq_one_letter_code
_entity_poly.pdbx_strand_id
1 'polypeptide(L)'
;MTMSGNSQDPSVISGDSQASSVGSMICHMSGNRCAICLNLLPETGLQAAYLIDSASGGVWQLATAVRIGLLTADYQRSSTENAMAQCPTCHQAYFTPDLIALSPPLPVLNYILNYVNNAGANRRPLREVFSLLQQAKAGSIVPLPDPTPILPFLGLFTIVILKPEGLVRRCISTQHLPALSILQDNRFTLASDGTPPDGANVARIFDVLATAALDPVPDSQGMIPLSAEDPEFGQQRYWRLTLPPEAILAALIARIASGTFQGEEIGVAAQIYHTLSLEAVRRKQLGPAGGSGPGSGGGPGHGGGPGRGGGPGRGRGRGSGRGRRGIGGGGPSGGNSRPQKRNLRSTNCEPPRKKGRRVGEGGQGNKKGALRSGPLETVEYGLGDTR
;
A
#
# COMPACT_ATOMS: atom_id res chain seq x y z
N MET A 1 -41.49 61.60 18.27
CA MET A 1 -41.81 60.88 17.03
C MET A 1 -40.81 59.75 16.87
N THR A 2 -41.33 58.62 16.44
CA THR A 2 -40.94 57.26 16.81
C THR A 2 -39.77 56.70 16.01
N MET A 3 -38.91 55.98 16.74
CA MET A 3 -37.86 55.08 16.27
C MET A 3 -38.39 54.11 15.20
N SER A 4 -37.70 53.98 14.08
CA SER A 4 -37.93 52.91 13.08
C SER A 4 -36.68 52.05 12.99
N GLY A 5 -36.85 50.78 13.33
CA GLY A 5 -35.78 49.82 13.59
C GLY A 5 -35.20 49.17 12.34
N ASN A 6 -33.92 48.82 12.50
CA ASN A 6 -33.18 47.85 11.69
C ASN A 6 -33.84 46.47 11.78
N SER A 7 -34.06 45.83 10.63
CA SER A 7 -34.28 44.39 10.52
C SER A 7 -33.25 43.84 9.53
N GLN A 8 -32.07 43.48 10.05
CA GLN A 8 -31.08 42.69 9.32
C GLN A 8 -31.40 41.21 9.60
N ASP A 9 -31.78 40.49 8.55
CA ASP A 9 -31.95 39.04 8.59
C ASP A 9 -30.59 38.36 8.86
N PRO A 10 -30.50 37.42 9.81
CA PRO A 10 -29.31 36.62 9.99
C PRO A 10 -29.19 35.63 8.85
N SER A 11 -28.19 35.83 8.00
CA SER A 11 -27.73 34.85 7.02
C SER A 11 -27.38 33.56 7.76
N VAL A 12 -28.14 32.51 7.46
CA VAL A 12 -27.87 31.14 7.87
C VAL A 12 -26.57 30.72 7.21
N ILE A 13 -25.46 30.81 7.95
CA ILE A 13 -24.19 30.19 7.58
C ILE A 13 -24.43 28.69 7.73
N SER A 14 -24.79 28.03 6.63
CA SER A 14 -24.73 26.58 6.50
C SER A 14 -23.27 26.16 6.69
N GLY A 15 -22.94 25.77 7.91
CA GLY A 15 -21.69 25.12 8.24
C GLY A 15 -21.69 23.72 7.64
N ASP A 16 -21.43 23.64 6.33
CA ASP A 16 -21.05 22.38 5.69
C ASP A 16 -19.74 21.95 6.35
N SER A 17 -19.88 21.10 7.37
CA SER A 17 -18.80 20.37 7.99
C SER A 17 -18.26 19.40 6.94
N GLN A 18 -17.39 19.91 6.07
CA GLN A 18 -16.59 19.13 5.15
C GLN A 18 -15.63 18.28 5.98
N ALA A 19 -16.12 17.16 6.50
CA ALA A 19 -15.25 16.09 6.92
C ALA A 19 -14.52 15.62 5.66
N SER A 20 -13.32 16.18 5.42
CA SER A 20 -12.46 15.78 4.33
C SER A 20 -12.29 14.27 4.41
N SER A 21 -12.65 13.56 3.35
CA SER A 21 -12.39 12.13 3.27
C SER A 21 -10.88 11.90 3.41
N VAL A 22 -10.49 10.76 3.98
CA VAL A 22 -9.08 10.35 4.06
C VAL A 22 -8.44 10.36 2.67
N GLY A 23 -9.22 10.03 1.62
CA GLY A 23 -8.75 10.08 0.24
C GLY A 23 -8.36 11.49 -0.23
N SER A 24 -9.21 12.48 0.00
CA SER A 24 -8.89 13.89 -0.32
C SER A 24 -7.65 14.37 0.44
N MET A 25 -7.50 13.98 1.71
CA MET A 25 -6.31 14.32 2.50
C MET A 25 -5.03 13.73 1.88
N ILE A 26 -5.05 12.47 1.45
CA ILE A 26 -3.89 11.80 0.82
C ILE A 26 -3.51 12.47 -0.51
N CYS A 27 -4.50 12.79 -1.36
CA CYS A 27 -4.27 13.48 -2.63
C CYS A 27 -3.68 14.88 -2.40
N HIS A 28 -4.21 15.62 -1.43
CA HIS A 28 -3.72 16.94 -1.05
C HIS A 28 -2.30 16.89 -0.49
N MET A 29 -1.99 15.97 0.43
CA MET A 29 -0.64 15.77 0.97
C MET A 29 0.38 15.46 -0.13
N SER A 30 -0.05 14.79 -1.20
CA SER A 30 0.79 14.44 -2.36
C SER A 30 0.89 15.56 -3.40
N GLY A 31 0.37 16.77 -3.12
CA GLY A 31 0.33 17.88 -4.08
C GLY A 31 -0.43 17.55 -5.36
N ASN A 32 -1.46 16.72 -5.27
CA ASN A 32 -2.19 16.17 -6.42
C ASN A 32 -1.30 15.42 -7.44
N ARG A 33 -0.25 14.76 -6.96
CA ARG A 33 0.62 13.89 -7.76
C ARG A 33 0.42 12.42 -7.44
N CYS A 34 0.66 11.57 -8.43
CA CYS A 34 0.76 10.14 -8.20
C CYS A 34 2.04 9.81 -7.42
N ALA A 35 1.93 9.08 -6.32
CA ALA A 35 3.05 8.64 -5.50
C ALA A 35 4.03 7.69 -6.20
N ILE A 36 3.63 7.09 -7.34
CA ILE A 36 4.44 6.15 -8.11
C ILE A 36 5.17 6.86 -9.26
N CYS A 37 4.43 7.56 -10.11
CA CYS A 37 4.97 8.15 -11.34
C CYS A 37 5.09 9.68 -11.30
N LEU A 38 4.78 10.33 -10.19
CA LEU A 38 4.88 11.78 -9.97
C LEU A 38 4.09 12.68 -10.93
N ASN A 39 3.27 12.10 -11.82
CA ASN A 39 2.38 12.84 -12.70
C ASN A 39 1.41 13.68 -11.88
N LEU A 40 1.25 14.93 -12.28
CA LEU A 40 0.26 15.86 -11.73
C LEU A 40 -1.09 15.59 -12.39
N LEU A 41 -2.13 15.40 -11.59
CA LEU A 41 -3.50 15.22 -12.07
C LEU A 41 -4.44 16.16 -11.29
N PRO A 42 -5.64 16.47 -11.81
CA PRO A 42 -6.71 17.00 -10.99
C PRO A 42 -7.01 16.06 -9.81
N GLU A 43 -7.49 16.59 -8.68
CA GLU A 43 -7.83 15.78 -7.49
C GLU A 43 -8.76 14.61 -7.85
N THR A 44 -9.75 14.84 -8.73
CA THR A 44 -10.70 13.83 -9.21
C THR A 44 -10.07 12.74 -10.09
N GLY A 45 -8.87 12.98 -10.62
CA GLY A 45 -8.10 12.03 -11.40
C GLY A 45 -7.23 11.10 -10.56
N LEU A 46 -7.09 11.36 -9.25
CA LEU A 46 -6.33 10.52 -8.34
C LEU A 46 -7.23 9.60 -7.53
N GLN A 47 -6.67 8.45 -7.16
CA GLN A 47 -7.32 7.47 -6.30
C GLN A 47 -6.45 7.20 -5.08
N ALA A 48 -7.06 7.17 -3.91
CA ALA A 48 -6.40 6.69 -2.70
C ALA A 48 -6.34 5.15 -2.75
N ALA A 49 -5.16 4.63 -3.09
CA ALA A 49 -4.91 3.21 -3.18
C ALA A 49 -4.46 2.68 -1.83
N TYR A 50 -5.30 1.85 -1.21
CA TYR A 50 -5.00 1.21 0.07
C TYR A 50 -4.10 -0.02 -0.13
N LEU A 51 -3.08 -0.18 0.72
CA LEU A 51 -2.21 -1.36 0.72
C LEU A 51 -2.98 -2.61 1.15
N ILE A 52 -3.72 -2.47 2.25
CA ILE A 52 -4.62 -3.49 2.78
C ILE A 52 -6.05 -2.96 2.63
N ASP A 53 -6.77 -3.47 1.63
CA ASP A 53 -8.10 -2.97 1.30
C ASP A 53 -9.15 -3.26 2.40
N SER A 54 -10.29 -2.57 2.32
CA SER A 54 -11.41 -2.80 3.23
C SER A 54 -12.22 -4.06 2.90
N ALA A 55 -12.00 -4.69 1.74
CA ALA A 55 -12.73 -5.85 1.26
C ALA A 55 -12.34 -7.13 2.01
N SER A 56 -12.98 -8.25 1.66
CA SER A 56 -12.71 -9.56 2.25
C SER A 56 -11.25 -9.99 2.09
N GLY A 57 -10.63 -9.61 0.96
CA GLY A 57 -9.20 -9.79 0.72
C GLY A 57 -8.37 -9.14 1.82
N GLY A 58 -8.51 -7.84 2.05
CA GLY A 58 -7.75 -7.14 3.07
C GLY A 58 -8.03 -7.58 4.50
N VAL A 59 -9.23 -8.12 4.81
CA VAL A 59 -9.48 -8.74 6.13
C VAL A 59 -8.55 -9.94 6.36
N TRP A 60 -8.41 -10.81 5.36
CA TRP A 60 -7.52 -11.97 5.44
C TRP A 60 -6.04 -11.56 5.48
N GLN A 61 -5.67 -10.54 4.71
CA GLN A 61 -4.31 -9.98 4.72
C GLN A 61 -3.94 -9.45 6.11
N LEU A 62 -4.81 -8.64 6.72
CA LEU A 62 -4.59 -8.13 8.06
C LEU A 62 -4.51 -9.26 9.10
N ALA A 63 -5.44 -10.21 9.09
CA ALA A 63 -5.42 -11.34 10.00
C ALA A 63 -4.12 -12.15 9.89
N THR A 64 -3.62 -12.34 8.67
CA THR A 64 -2.34 -13.01 8.40
C THR A 64 -1.16 -12.20 8.95
N ALA A 65 -1.11 -10.91 8.66
CA ALA A 65 -0.06 -10.00 9.13
C ALA A 65 0.00 -9.90 10.66
N VAL A 66 -1.16 -9.83 11.33
CA VAL A 66 -1.27 -9.85 12.79
C VAL A 66 -0.75 -11.17 13.35
N ARG A 67 -1.17 -12.30 12.77
CA ARG A 67 -0.76 -13.64 13.21
C ARG A 67 0.75 -13.85 13.15
N ILE A 68 1.42 -13.31 12.14
CA ILE A 68 2.89 -13.42 11.97
C ILE A 68 3.66 -12.27 12.65
N GLY A 69 2.98 -11.36 13.36
CA GLY A 69 3.60 -10.30 14.15
C GLY A 69 4.14 -9.11 13.34
N LEU A 70 3.65 -8.91 12.10
CA LEU A 70 3.98 -7.74 11.28
C LEU A 70 3.12 -6.53 11.61
N LEU A 71 1.84 -6.72 11.90
CA LEU A 71 0.89 -5.65 12.22
C LEU A 71 0.20 -5.92 13.56
N THR A 72 -0.47 -4.90 14.09
CA THR A 72 -1.34 -5.00 15.26
C THR A 72 -2.79 -5.19 14.84
N ALA A 73 -3.62 -5.73 15.74
CA ALA A 73 -5.03 -5.98 15.46
C ALA A 73 -5.86 -4.69 15.28
N ASP A 74 -5.36 -3.58 15.83
CA ASP A 74 -5.94 -2.23 15.72
C ASP A 74 -5.41 -1.43 14.51
N TYR A 75 -4.60 -2.04 13.63
CA TYR A 75 -4.13 -1.40 12.40
C TYR A 75 -5.31 -0.88 11.56
N GLN A 76 -5.36 0.44 11.38
CA GLN A 76 -6.48 1.12 10.73
C GLN A 76 -6.35 1.05 9.21
N ARG A 77 -7.14 0.19 8.57
CA ARG A 77 -7.15 0.06 7.11
C ARG A 77 -7.64 1.32 6.38
N SER A 78 -8.38 2.19 7.04
CA SER A 78 -8.87 3.46 6.48
C SER A 78 -8.02 4.67 6.91
N SER A 79 -6.74 4.49 7.23
CA SER A 79 -5.84 5.58 7.61
C SER A 79 -4.98 6.07 6.44
N THR A 80 -4.38 7.25 6.61
CA THR A 80 -3.36 7.81 5.70
C THR A 80 -2.08 6.97 5.68
N GLU A 81 -1.82 6.18 6.72
CA GLU A 81 -0.67 5.27 6.81
C GLU A 81 -0.88 3.97 6.01
N ASN A 82 -2.10 3.69 5.56
CA ASN A 82 -2.41 2.50 4.75
C ASN A 82 -2.69 2.86 3.27
N ALA A 83 -2.55 4.11 2.85
CA ALA A 83 -2.90 4.51 1.49
C ALA A 83 -1.99 5.57 0.88
N MET A 84 -1.93 5.55 -0.45
CA MET A 84 -1.16 6.50 -1.26
C MET A 84 -1.97 6.97 -2.46
N ALA A 85 -1.69 8.18 -2.94
CA ALA A 85 -2.31 8.72 -4.15
C ALA A 85 -1.76 8.01 -5.39
N GLN A 86 -2.62 7.40 -6.21
CA GLN A 86 -2.24 6.77 -7.47
C GLN A 86 -3.09 7.30 -8.63
N CYS A 87 -2.45 7.48 -9.79
CA CYS A 87 -3.17 7.73 -11.04
C CYS A 87 -3.81 6.43 -11.56
N PRO A 88 -4.80 6.49 -12.47
CA PRO A 88 -5.49 5.31 -12.98
C PRO A 88 -4.55 4.32 -13.67
N THR A 89 -3.51 4.82 -14.35
CA THR A 89 -2.49 3.97 -14.98
C THR A 89 -1.74 3.15 -13.94
N CYS A 90 -1.17 3.78 -12.90
CA CYS A 90 -0.46 3.04 -11.86
C CYS A 90 -1.42 2.11 -11.09
N HIS A 91 -2.56 2.64 -10.67
CA HIS A 91 -3.52 1.88 -9.86
C HIS A 91 -4.14 0.73 -10.64
N GLN A 92 -4.94 1.03 -11.66
CA GLN A 92 -5.82 0.07 -12.33
C GLN A 92 -5.08 -0.79 -13.34
N ALA A 93 -4.05 -0.26 -14.02
CA ALA A 93 -3.35 -1.01 -15.05
C ALA A 93 -2.23 -1.90 -14.48
N TYR A 94 -1.62 -1.54 -13.34
CA TYR A 94 -0.43 -2.23 -12.84
C TYR A 94 -0.58 -2.81 -11.42
N PHE A 95 -1.04 -2.03 -10.44
CA PHE A 95 -1.12 -2.47 -9.04
C PHE A 95 -2.30 -3.39 -8.76
N THR A 96 -3.51 -3.03 -9.19
CA THR A 96 -4.75 -3.80 -8.99
C THR A 96 -4.74 -5.19 -9.66
N PRO A 97 -4.23 -5.37 -10.89
CA PRO A 97 -4.13 -6.70 -11.51
C PRO A 97 -2.95 -7.54 -10.99
N ASP A 98 -2.23 -7.06 -9.97
CA ASP A 98 -1.02 -7.67 -9.41
C ASP A 98 0.04 -7.92 -10.50
N LEU A 99 0.28 -6.95 -11.39
CA LEU A 99 1.43 -7.01 -12.30
C LEU A 99 2.71 -6.59 -11.57
N ILE A 100 2.59 -5.62 -10.65
CA ILE A 100 3.68 -5.11 -9.81
C ILE A 100 3.21 -4.95 -8.36
N ALA A 101 4.16 -4.87 -7.44
CA ALA A 101 3.93 -4.53 -6.03
C ALA A 101 5.05 -3.64 -5.49
N LEU A 102 4.84 -3.06 -4.30
CA LEU A 102 5.90 -2.41 -3.54
C LEU A 102 6.58 -3.44 -2.63
N SER A 103 7.87 -3.26 -2.42
CA SER A 103 8.68 -4.03 -1.48
C SER A 103 9.57 -3.11 -0.66
N PRO A 104 9.89 -3.43 0.60
CA PRO A 104 11.09 -2.90 1.21
C PRO A 104 12.32 -3.25 0.33
N PRO A 105 13.34 -2.37 0.25
CA PRO A 105 14.55 -2.64 -0.50
C PRO A 105 15.27 -3.88 0.02
N LEU A 106 15.97 -4.57 -0.87
CA LEU A 106 16.70 -5.79 -0.55
C LEU A 106 17.62 -5.68 0.68
N PRO A 107 18.38 -4.58 0.92
CA PRO A 107 19.16 -4.42 2.15
C PRO A 107 18.32 -4.52 3.42
N VAL A 108 17.13 -3.91 3.42
CA VAL A 108 16.18 -3.96 4.55
C VAL A 108 15.63 -5.37 4.71
N LEU A 109 15.22 -6.03 3.61
CA LEU A 109 14.71 -7.39 3.65
C LEU A 109 15.75 -8.39 4.20
N ASN A 110 17.00 -8.29 3.74
CA ASN A 110 18.09 -9.17 4.20
C ASN A 110 18.39 -8.96 5.68
N TYR A 111 18.38 -7.72 6.16
CA TYR A 111 18.52 -7.44 7.59
C TYR A 111 17.37 -8.07 8.40
N ILE A 112 16.12 -7.94 7.93
CA ILE A 112 14.96 -8.53 8.60
C ILE A 112 15.04 -10.06 8.59
N LEU A 113 15.43 -10.67 7.48
CA LEU A 113 15.62 -12.12 7.39
C LEU A 113 16.71 -12.60 8.37
N ASN A 114 17.85 -11.92 8.42
CA ASN A 114 18.93 -12.22 9.36
C ASN A 114 18.47 -12.09 10.81
N TYR A 115 17.72 -11.04 11.14
CA TYR A 115 17.12 -10.88 12.47
C TYR A 115 16.16 -12.03 12.80
N VAL A 116 15.27 -12.38 11.86
CA VAL A 116 14.26 -13.45 12.03
C VAL A 116 14.91 -14.81 12.27
N ASN A 117 16.04 -15.10 11.59
CA ASN A 117 16.78 -16.34 11.70
C ASN A 117 17.62 -16.44 12.97
N ASN A 118 18.17 -15.32 13.47
CA ASN A 118 19.18 -15.34 14.54
C ASN A 118 18.67 -14.93 15.93
N ALA A 119 17.52 -14.27 16.05
CA ALA A 119 17.07 -13.67 17.32
C ALA A 119 16.62 -14.66 18.41
N GLY A 120 16.64 -15.97 18.15
CA GLY A 120 16.33 -17.02 19.14
C GLY A 120 14.89 -16.98 19.66
N ALA A 121 14.66 -17.58 20.84
CA ALA A 121 13.33 -17.73 21.44
C ALA A 121 12.70 -16.41 21.93
N ASN A 122 13.51 -15.40 22.22
CA ASN A 122 13.09 -14.10 22.74
C ASN A 122 12.91 -13.03 21.65
N ARG A 123 12.72 -13.46 20.39
CA ARG A 123 12.57 -12.55 19.26
C ARG A 123 11.34 -11.66 19.42
N ARG A 124 11.55 -10.34 19.32
CA ARG A 124 10.45 -9.35 19.28
C ARG A 124 9.65 -9.45 17.98
N PRO A 125 8.33 -9.18 18.00
CA PRO A 125 7.52 -9.02 16.79
C PRO A 125 8.14 -8.02 15.81
N LEU A 126 8.02 -8.26 14.51
CA LEU A 126 8.66 -7.41 13.50
C LEU A 126 8.17 -5.96 13.54
N ARG A 127 6.90 -5.70 13.89
CA ARG A 127 6.43 -4.31 14.12
C ARG A 127 7.27 -3.54 15.15
N GLU A 128 7.71 -4.20 16.22
CA GLU A 128 8.53 -3.57 17.26
C GLU A 128 9.95 -3.36 16.74
N VAL A 129 10.45 -4.28 15.92
CA VAL A 129 11.74 -4.16 15.25
C VAL A 129 11.74 -2.96 14.30
N PHE A 130 10.70 -2.81 13.47
CA PHE A 130 10.57 -1.65 12.59
C PHE A 130 10.46 -0.35 13.39
N SER A 131 9.71 -0.32 14.49
CA SER A 131 9.68 0.84 15.40
C SER A 131 11.06 1.19 15.96
N LEU A 132 11.83 0.19 16.42
CA LEU A 132 13.20 0.37 16.89
C LEU A 132 14.15 0.82 15.77
N LEU A 133 13.97 0.32 14.53
CA LEU A 133 14.74 0.78 13.37
C LEU A 133 14.47 2.26 13.05
N GLN A 134 13.24 2.73 13.21
CA GLN A 134 12.92 4.16 13.09
C GLN A 134 13.56 5.00 14.20
N GLN A 135 13.60 4.48 15.44
CA GLN A 135 14.32 5.13 16.54
C GLN A 135 15.83 5.20 16.27
N ALA A 136 16.42 4.14 15.71
CA ALA A 136 17.83 4.11 15.30
C ALA A 136 18.13 5.13 14.21
N LYS A 137 17.23 5.25 13.22
CA LYS A 137 17.33 6.28 12.17
C LYS A 137 17.29 7.71 12.74
N ALA A 138 16.57 7.91 13.84
CA ALA A 138 16.55 9.17 14.59
C ALA A 138 17.77 9.38 15.51
N GLY A 139 18.75 8.47 15.50
CA GLY A 139 19.98 8.56 16.28
C GLY A 139 19.93 7.89 17.66
N SER A 140 18.85 7.18 17.99
CA SER A 140 18.74 6.45 19.26
C SER A 140 19.52 5.14 19.24
N ILE A 141 20.17 4.78 20.35
CA ILE A 141 20.75 3.45 20.52
C ILE A 141 19.63 2.46 20.79
N VAL A 142 19.55 1.38 19.99
CA VAL A 142 18.48 0.38 20.09
C VAL A 142 19.04 -1.03 20.30
N PRO A 143 18.30 -1.93 20.98
CA PRO A 143 18.72 -3.29 21.24
C PRO A 143 18.45 -4.19 20.02
N LEU A 144 19.05 -3.86 18.88
CA LEU A 144 19.02 -4.63 17.64
C LEU A 144 20.45 -4.94 17.16
N PRO A 145 20.65 -5.93 16.27
CA PRO A 145 21.88 -6.02 15.49
C PRO A 145 22.18 -4.68 14.80
N ASP A 146 23.45 -4.41 14.48
CA ASP A 146 23.86 -3.10 13.92
C ASP A 146 22.98 -2.70 12.71
N PRO A 147 22.11 -1.67 12.86
CA PRO A 147 21.21 -1.26 11.80
C PRO A 147 21.87 -0.27 10.84
N THR A 148 23.09 0.21 11.13
CA THR A 148 23.78 1.28 10.39
C THR A 148 23.73 1.07 8.87
N PRO A 149 24.02 -0.12 8.32
CA PRO A 149 24.05 -0.33 6.87
C PRO A 149 22.69 -0.18 6.16
N ILE A 150 21.57 -0.32 6.90
CA ILE A 150 20.23 -0.26 6.31
C ILE A 150 19.50 1.06 6.52
N LEU A 151 20.01 1.93 7.40
CA LEU A 151 19.38 3.23 7.70
C LEU A 151 19.09 4.10 6.46
N PRO A 152 19.94 4.15 5.41
CA PRO A 152 19.65 4.95 4.22
C PRO A 152 18.42 4.46 3.45
N PHE A 153 18.14 3.16 3.54
CA PHE A 153 17.07 2.47 2.83
C PHE A 153 15.77 2.41 3.64
N LEU A 154 15.79 2.74 4.93
CA LEU A 154 14.58 2.78 5.75
C LEU A 154 13.62 3.89 5.29
N GLY A 155 12.40 3.50 4.94
CA GLY A 155 11.38 4.39 4.37
C GLY A 155 11.54 4.64 2.87
N LEU A 156 12.48 3.95 2.22
CA LEU A 156 12.50 3.76 0.78
C LEU A 156 11.84 2.43 0.44
N PHE A 157 11.31 2.32 -0.78
CA PHE A 157 10.66 1.13 -1.32
C PHE A 157 11.09 0.87 -2.76
N THR A 158 11.01 -0.36 -3.23
CA THR A 158 11.23 -0.73 -4.64
C THR A 158 9.92 -1.22 -5.26
N ILE A 159 9.80 -1.10 -6.58
CA ILE A 159 8.76 -1.80 -7.34
C ILE A 159 9.31 -3.17 -7.71
N VAL A 160 8.58 -4.22 -7.32
CA VAL A 160 8.88 -5.61 -7.72
C VAL A 160 7.90 -6.06 -8.79
N ILE A 161 8.41 -6.82 -9.75
CA ILE A 161 7.63 -7.36 -10.86
C ILE A 161 7.04 -8.70 -10.44
N LEU A 162 5.71 -8.81 -10.44
CA LEU A 162 5.01 -10.05 -10.12
C LEU A 162 4.76 -10.88 -11.39
N LYS A 163 4.30 -10.25 -12.47
CA LYS A 163 3.92 -10.96 -13.72
C LYS A 163 4.72 -10.42 -14.90
N PRO A 164 6.00 -10.82 -15.08
CA PRO A 164 6.88 -10.28 -16.10
C PRO A 164 6.33 -10.45 -17.52
N GLU A 165 5.60 -11.53 -17.80
CA GLU A 165 4.95 -11.81 -19.08
C GLU A 165 3.92 -10.74 -19.47
N GLY A 166 3.27 -10.10 -18.49
CA GLY A 166 2.33 -9.01 -18.72
C GLY A 166 3.00 -7.65 -18.95
N LEU A 167 4.32 -7.56 -18.75
CA LEU A 167 5.09 -6.31 -18.69
C LEU A 167 6.17 -6.20 -19.76
N VAL A 168 6.28 -7.16 -20.69
CA VAL A 168 7.24 -7.11 -21.82
C VAL A 168 7.15 -5.76 -22.54
N ARG A 169 8.28 -5.03 -22.57
CA ARG A 169 8.43 -3.69 -23.17
C ARG A 169 7.42 -2.66 -22.64
N ARG A 170 6.94 -2.83 -21.40
CA ARG A 170 6.06 -1.87 -20.73
C ARG A 170 6.86 -0.94 -19.84
N CYS A 171 6.37 0.29 -19.76
CA CYS A 171 6.95 1.37 -19.00
C CYS A 171 5.82 2.21 -18.38
N ILE A 172 6.11 2.94 -17.31
CA ILE A 172 5.23 3.97 -16.76
C ILE A 172 5.82 5.34 -17.12
N SER A 173 5.04 6.20 -17.79
CA SER A 173 5.49 7.56 -18.07
C SER A 173 5.43 8.43 -16.82
N THR A 174 6.47 9.24 -16.61
CA THR A 174 6.57 10.25 -15.57
C THR A 174 6.80 11.63 -16.16
N GLN A 175 6.14 12.64 -15.61
CA GLN A 175 6.37 14.07 -15.89
C GLN A 175 7.55 14.64 -15.10
N HIS A 176 8.05 13.90 -14.11
CA HIS A 176 9.13 14.34 -13.25
C HIS A 176 10.03 13.15 -12.89
N LEU A 177 10.95 12.82 -13.78
CA LEU A 177 12.00 11.85 -13.57
C LEU A 177 13.05 12.44 -12.62
N PRO A 178 13.14 11.95 -11.37
CA PRO A 178 14.07 12.53 -10.41
C PRO A 178 15.51 12.40 -10.89
N ALA A 179 16.36 13.38 -10.59
CA ALA A 179 17.79 13.30 -10.85
C ALA A 179 18.42 12.10 -10.11
N LEU A 180 19.58 11.65 -10.58
CA LEU A 180 20.32 10.57 -9.93
C LEU A 180 20.76 11.02 -8.53
N SER A 181 20.64 10.12 -7.57
CA SER A 181 21.17 10.27 -6.23
C SER A 181 22.26 9.23 -5.99
N ILE A 182 23.32 9.59 -5.26
CA ILE A 182 24.40 8.70 -4.88
C ILE A 182 24.40 8.50 -3.35
N LEU A 183 24.56 7.25 -2.92
CA LEU A 183 24.73 6.90 -1.51
C LEU A 183 26.16 7.24 -1.07
N GLN A 184 26.29 8.26 -0.22
CA GLN A 184 27.55 8.72 0.39
C GLN A 184 27.32 8.96 1.88
N ASP A 185 28.26 8.53 2.73
CA ASP A 185 28.17 8.71 4.19
C ASP A 185 26.83 8.26 4.79
N ASN A 186 26.35 7.11 4.33
CA ASN A 186 25.07 6.52 4.77
C ASN A 186 23.85 7.41 4.47
N ARG A 187 23.91 8.25 3.44
CA ARG A 187 22.82 9.11 2.99
C ARG A 187 22.80 9.22 1.46
N PHE A 188 21.60 9.25 0.90
CA PHE A 188 21.44 9.58 -0.51
C PHE A 188 21.52 11.09 -0.69
N THR A 189 22.42 11.54 -1.57
CA THR A 189 22.61 12.94 -1.96
C THR A 189 22.51 13.05 -3.47
N LEU A 190 22.28 14.26 -4.00
CA LEU A 190 22.24 14.48 -5.45
C LEU A 190 23.58 14.10 -6.08
N ALA A 191 23.54 13.27 -7.12
CA ALA A 191 24.75 12.87 -7.83
C ALA A 191 25.27 14.02 -8.71
N SER A 192 26.58 14.09 -8.92
CA SER A 192 27.18 15.04 -9.83
C SER A 192 26.83 14.74 -11.29
N ASP A 193 26.90 15.76 -12.15
CA ASP A 193 26.74 15.58 -13.59
C ASP A 193 27.72 14.53 -14.13
N GLY A 194 27.24 13.70 -15.06
CA GLY A 194 28.02 12.61 -15.64
C GLY A 194 28.11 11.33 -14.79
N THR A 195 27.47 11.29 -13.61
CA THR A 195 27.40 10.05 -12.82
C THR A 195 26.71 8.94 -13.62
N PRO A 196 27.32 7.75 -13.75
CA PRO A 196 26.72 6.64 -14.49
C PRO A 196 25.47 6.11 -13.75
N PRO A 197 24.34 5.93 -14.46
CA PRO A 197 23.07 5.57 -13.82
C PRO A 197 22.99 4.12 -13.32
N ASP A 198 23.94 3.28 -13.72
CA ASP A 198 24.09 1.86 -13.34
C ASP A 198 25.13 1.65 -12.23
N GLY A 199 25.65 2.73 -11.63
CA GLY A 199 26.55 2.64 -10.48
C GLY A 199 25.89 1.95 -9.28
N ALA A 200 26.63 1.09 -8.57
CA ALA A 200 26.10 0.28 -7.46
C ALA A 200 25.43 1.08 -6.32
N ASN A 201 25.84 2.33 -6.12
CA ASN A 201 25.34 3.25 -5.10
C ASN A 201 24.49 4.38 -5.69
N VAL A 202 24.11 4.28 -6.96
CA VAL A 202 23.40 5.32 -7.69
C VAL A 202 21.95 4.87 -7.91
N ALA A 203 21.00 5.72 -7.54
CA ALA A 203 19.58 5.43 -7.71
C ALA A 203 18.78 6.70 -7.99
N ARG A 204 17.63 6.56 -8.66
CA ARG A 204 16.62 7.63 -8.69
C ARG A 204 15.67 7.47 -7.51
N ILE A 205 15.43 8.55 -6.77
CA ILE A 205 14.51 8.56 -5.63
C ILE A 205 13.24 9.32 -5.99
N PHE A 206 12.15 8.59 -6.17
CA PHE A 206 10.80 9.11 -6.36
C PHE A 206 10.24 9.54 -5.01
N ASP A 207 10.27 10.84 -4.73
CA ASP A 207 9.79 11.44 -3.48
C ASP A 207 8.66 12.42 -3.77
N VAL A 208 7.42 11.94 -3.60
CA VAL A 208 6.23 12.73 -3.95
C VAL A 208 6.06 13.97 -3.08
N LEU A 209 6.46 13.89 -1.80
CA LEU A 209 6.34 15.01 -0.88
C LEU A 209 7.41 16.07 -1.17
N ALA A 210 8.66 15.66 -1.41
CA ALA A 210 9.70 16.58 -1.82
C ALA A 210 9.36 17.25 -3.15
N THR A 211 8.84 16.50 -4.12
CA THR A 211 8.42 17.03 -5.43
C THR A 211 7.25 18.01 -5.29
N ALA A 212 6.27 17.72 -4.44
CA ALA A 212 5.13 18.60 -4.19
C ALA A 212 5.52 19.91 -3.49
N ALA A 213 6.64 19.94 -2.78
CA ALA A 213 7.16 21.13 -2.11
C ALA A 213 7.97 22.06 -3.03
N LEU A 214 8.30 21.64 -4.27
CA LEU A 214 9.00 22.48 -5.24
C LEU A 214 8.02 23.42 -5.97
N ASP A 215 8.40 24.69 -6.12
CA ASP A 215 7.66 25.66 -6.90
C ASP A 215 8.61 26.61 -7.68
N PRO A 216 8.66 26.55 -9.03
CA PRO A 216 7.99 25.57 -9.89
C PRO A 216 8.66 24.19 -9.82
N VAL A 217 7.89 23.13 -10.05
CA VAL A 217 8.46 21.78 -10.22
C VAL A 217 9.20 21.70 -11.56
N PRO A 218 10.49 21.32 -11.60
CA PRO A 218 11.23 21.18 -12.85
C PRO A 218 10.56 20.17 -13.79
N ASP A 219 10.39 20.54 -15.05
CA ASP A 219 9.90 19.62 -16.08
C ASP A 219 11.04 18.65 -16.46
N SER A 220 10.82 17.37 -16.19
CA SER A 220 11.78 16.31 -16.51
C SER A 220 11.00 15.07 -16.90
N GLN A 221 10.66 14.96 -18.17
CA GLN A 221 9.89 13.81 -18.65
C GLN A 221 10.78 12.56 -18.70
N GLY A 222 10.19 11.41 -18.40
CA GLY A 222 10.91 10.15 -18.44
C GLY A 222 10.01 8.93 -18.41
N MET A 223 10.66 7.76 -18.36
CA MET A 223 10.00 6.47 -18.33
C MET A 223 10.52 5.65 -17.13
N ILE A 224 9.62 4.91 -16.50
CA ILE A 224 9.94 3.93 -15.47
C ILE A 224 9.80 2.55 -16.13
N PRO A 225 10.90 1.87 -16.48
CA PRO A 225 10.86 0.58 -17.13
C PRO A 225 10.31 -0.49 -16.19
N LEU A 226 9.48 -1.39 -16.72
CA LEU A 226 8.89 -2.52 -15.99
C LEU A 226 9.35 -3.88 -16.54
N SER A 227 10.29 -3.90 -17.47
CA SER A 227 10.75 -5.09 -18.18
C SER A 227 12.26 -5.11 -18.28
N ALA A 228 12.88 -6.27 -18.03
CA ALA A 228 14.31 -6.48 -18.18
C ALA A 228 14.86 -6.30 -19.62
N GLU A 229 13.98 -6.25 -20.62
CA GLU A 229 14.35 -5.93 -22.00
C GLU A 229 14.68 -4.44 -22.20
N ASP A 230 14.24 -3.58 -21.29
CA ASP A 230 14.55 -2.14 -21.34
C ASP A 230 15.97 -1.91 -20.78
N PRO A 231 16.88 -1.24 -21.51
CA PRO A 231 18.24 -0.98 -21.05
C PRO A 231 18.31 -0.24 -19.71
N GLU A 232 17.30 0.57 -19.38
CA GLU A 232 17.26 1.30 -18.12
C GLU A 232 16.68 0.49 -16.95
N PHE A 233 16.21 -0.74 -17.19
CA PHE A 233 15.63 -1.59 -16.13
C PHE A 233 16.63 -1.89 -15.02
N GLY A 234 17.91 -2.02 -15.36
CA GLY A 234 19.00 -2.24 -14.40
C GLY A 234 19.29 -1.04 -13.48
N GLN A 235 18.79 0.16 -13.79
CA GLN A 235 18.99 1.33 -12.92
C GLN A 235 18.19 1.18 -11.62
N GLN A 236 18.82 1.45 -10.48
CA GLN A 236 18.15 1.39 -9.19
C GLN A 236 17.14 2.53 -9.05
N ARG A 237 15.94 2.19 -8.57
CA ARG A 237 14.86 3.14 -8.33
C ARG A 237 14.24 2.87 -6.97
N TYR A 238 14.13 3.94 -6.18
CA TYR A 238 13.52 3.91 -4.88
C TYR A 238 12.35 4.87 -4.81
N TRP A 239 11.32 4.51 -4.06
CA TRP A 239 10.18 5.36 -3.75
C TRP A 239 10.23 5.72 -2.28
N ARG A 240 10.32 7.02 -1.97
CA ARG A 240 10.15 7.51 -0.60
C ARG A 240 8.66 7.75 -0.37
N LEU A 241 8.05 6.93 0.49
CA LEU A 241 6.63 7.01 0.83
C LEU A 241 6.48 7.13 2.34
N THR A 242 5.36 7.69 2.80
CA THR A 242 5.01 7.80 4.23
C THR A 242 4.41 6.52 4.81
N LEU A 243 4.40 5.44 4.03
CA LEU A 243 3.81 4.16 4.41
C LEU A 243 4.76 3.40 5.35
N PRO A 244 4.25 2.71 6.38
CA PRO A 244 5.07 1.92 7.28
C PRO A 244 5.65 0.69 6.55
N PRO A 245 6.95 0.39 6.68
CA PRO A 245 7.59 -0.70 5.95
C PRO A 245 7.00 -2.07 6.27
N GLU A 246 6.52 -2.29 7.50
CA GLU A 246 5.80 -3.49 7.90
C GLU A 246 4.49 -3.70 7.15
N ALA A 247 3.77 -2.63 6.79
CA ALA A 247 2.53 -2.73 6.02
C ALA A 247 2.81 -3.04 4.54
N ILE A 248 3.87 -2.46 3.98
CA ILE A 248 4.33 -2.79 2.62
C ILE A 248 4.77 -4.26 2.56
N LEU A 249 5.55 -4.73 3.54
CA LEU A 249 5.95 -6.14 3.62
C LEU A 249 4.74 -7.07 3.80
N ALA A 250 3.77 -6.70 4.63
CA ALA A 250 2.53 -7.46 4.81
C ALA A 250 1.72 -7.57 3.49
N ALA A 251 1.58 -6.46 2.77
CA ALA A 251 0.90 -6.41 1.48
C ALA A 251 1.63 -7.25 0.41
N LEU A 252 2.97 -7.19 0.37
CA LEU A 252 3.77 -8.03 -0.51
C LEU A 252 3.59 -9.52 -0.20
N ILE A 253 3.72 -9.91 1.07
CA ILE A 253 3.55 -11.30 1.53
C ILE A 253 2.18 -11.84 1.13
N ALA A 254 1.12 -11.04 1.28
CA ALA A 254 -0.22 -11.41 0.88
C ALA A 254 -0.33 -11.69 -0.63
N ARG A 255 0.30 -10.86 -1.47
CA ARG A 255 0.30 -11.03 -2.93
C ARG A 255 1.10 -12.24 -3.37
N ILE A 256 2.26 -12.49 -2.74
CA ILE A 256 3.14 -13.58 -3.15
C ILE A 256 2.66 -14.96 -2.63
N ALA A 257 1.84 -15.00 -1.58
CA ALA A 257 1.33 -16.25 -1.01
C ALA A 257 0.44 -17.08 -1.96
N SER A 258 -0.09 -16.48 -3.02
CA SER A 258 -1.02 -17.12 -3.96
C SER A 258 -0.39 -17.53 -5.29
N GLY A 259 0.90 -17.25 -5.52
CA GLY A 259 1.53 -17.45 -6.83
C GLY A 259 3.01 -17.81 -6.78
N THR A 260 3.55 -18.15 -7.96
CA THR A 260 4.98 -18.39 -8.16
C THR A 260 5.59 -17.18 -8.84
N PHE A 261 6.43 -16.47 -8.12
CA PHE A 261 6.98 -15.19 -8.53
C PHE A 261 8.51 -15.26 -8.54
N GLN A 262 9.14 -14.52 -9.45
CA GLN A 262 10.59 -14.44 -9.56
C GLN A 262 11.06 -13.05 -9.13
N GLY A 263 12.21 -12.98 -8.47
CA GLY A 263 12.78 -11.74 -7.97
C GLY A 263 13.44 -11.97 -6.62
N GLU A 264 14.57 -11.29 -6.38
CA GLU A 264 15.35 -11.48 -5.17
C GLU A 264 14.57 -11.01 -3.94
N GLU A 265 13.97 -9.83 -3.99
CA GLU A 265 13.12 -9.31 -2.91
C GLU A 265 11.93 -10.22 -2.60
N ILE A 266 11.31 -10.78 -3.64
CA ILE A 266 10.19 -11.71 -3.48
C ILE A 266 10.65 -12.99 -2.81
N GLY A 267 11.80 -13.53 -3.21
CA GLY A 267 12.40 -14.71 -2.58
C GLY A 267 12.71 -14.49 -1.11
N VAL A 268 13.29 -13.34 -0.74
CA VAL A 268 13.59 -13.01 0.66
C VAL A 268 12.30 -12.78 1.46
N ALA A 269 11.31 -12.07 0.91
CA ALA A 269 10.02 -11.86 1.57
C ALA A 269 9.27 -13.18 1.83
N ALA A 270 9.32 -14.13 0.89
CA ALA A 270 8.76 -15.47 1.06
C ALA A 270 9.45 -16.24 2.19
N GLN A 271 10.79 -16.17 2.29
CA GLN A 271 11.54 -16.79 3.38
C GLN A 271 11.19 -16.20 4.75
N ILE A 272 11.06 -14.87 4.84
CA ILE A 272 10.58 -14.19 6.05
C ILE A 272 9.19 -14.73 6.43
N TYR A 273 8.25 -14.76 5.47
CA TYR A 273 6.90 -15.26 5.71
C TYR A 273 6.88 -16.71 6.21
N HIS A 274 7.63 -17.60 5.57
CA HIS A 274 7.70 -19.02 5.96
C HIS A 274 8.24 -19.17 7.39
N THR A 275 9.32 -18.47 7.71
CA THR A 275 9.96 -18.56 9.03
C THR A 275 9.01 -18.08 10.13
N LEU A 276 8.36 -16.92 9.94
CA LEU A 276 7.39 -16.39 10.89
C LEU A 276 6.15 -17.28 11.02
N SER A 277 5.68 -17.87 9.90
CA SER A 277 4.51 -18.74 9.90
C SER A 277 4.75 -20.05 10.65
N LEU A 278 5.91 -20.68 10.46
CA LEU A 278 6.30 -21.88 11.21
C LEU A 278 6.35 -21.60 12.71
N GLU A 279 6.87 -20.45 13.10
CA GLU A 279 6.92 -20.07 14.50
C GLU A 279 5.53 -19.78 15.09
N ALA A 280 4.66 -19.11 14.34
CA ALA A 280 3.28 -18.88 14.76
C ALA A 280 2.53 -20.20 15.00
N VAL A 281 2.82 -21.25 14.22
CA VAL A 281 2.27 -22.60 14.44
C VAL A 281 2.86 -23.24 15.70
N ARG A 282 4.19 -23.17 15.89
CA ARG A 282 4.85 -23.72 17.09
C ARG A 282 4.33 -23.07 18.39
N ARG A 283 4.14 -21.76 18.39
CA ARG A 283 3.56 -21.01 19.53
C ARG A 283 2.14 -21.48 19.88
N LYS A 284 1.34 -21.86 18.87
CA LYS A 284 -0.02 -22.41 19.11
C LYS A 284 0.01 -23.84 19.67
N GLN A 285 0.98 -24.65 19.24
CA GLN A 285 1.09 -26.05 19.67
C GLN A 285 1.59 -26.20 21.11
N LEU A 286 2.48 -25.32 21.56
CA LEU A 286 2.99 -25.32 22.94
C LEU A 286 1.93 -24.92 23.97
N GLY A 287 0.73 -24.50 23.52
CA GLY A 287 -0.33 -23.98 24.37
C GLY A 287 0.12 -22.71 25.11
N PRO A 288 -0.78 -22.03 25.84
CA PRO A 288 -0.31 -21.27 26.99
C PRO A 288 0.37 -22.30 27.89
N ALA A 289 1.70 -22.24 28.01
CA ALA A 289 2.42 -23.01 29.01
C ALA A 289 1.63 -22.85 30.30
N GLY A 290 1.09 -23.96 30.81
CA GLY A 290 0.26 -23.98 31.99
C GLY A 290 1.05 -23.42 33.15
N GLY A 291 1.01 -22.09 33.29
CA GLY A 291 1.33 -21.39 34.50
C GLY A 291 0.27 -21.85 35.46
N SER A 292 0.62 -22.89 36.21
CA SER A 292 0.01 -23.22 37.49
C SER A 292 -0.09 -21.91 38.25
N GLY A 293 -1.27 -21.30 38.19
CA GLY A 293 -1.59 -20.20 39.08
C GLY A 293 -1.34 -20.70 40.51
N PRO A 294 -0.68 -19.92 41.37
CA PRO A 294 -0.61 -20.26 42.77
C PRO A 294 -2.04 -20.44 43.26
N GLY A 295 -2.32 -21.62 43.83
CA GLY A 295 -3.61 -21.93 44.39
C GLY A 295 -3.98 -20.89 45.45
N SER A 296 -4.96 -20.05 45.14
CA SER A 296 -5.72 -19.35 46.17
C SER A 296 -6.62 -20.37 46.87
N GLY A 297 -6.02 -21.13 47.78
CA GLY A 297 -6.74 -21.70 48.90
C GLY A 297 -7.14 -20.58 49.86
N GLY A 298 -8.41 -20.56 50.26
CA GLY A 298 -8.88 -19.79 51.41
C GLY A 298 -10.09 -18.89 51.14
N GLY A 299 -11.30 -19.46 51.20
CA GLY A 299 -12.42 -18.76 51.85
C GLY A 299 -12.19 -18.73 53.38
N PRO A 300 -13.16 -18.32 54.23
CA PRO A 300 -14.57 -17.98 53.99
C PRO A 300 -14.99 -16.64 54.66
N GLY A 301 -16.25 -16.20 54.52
CA GLY A 301 -16.78 -15.21 55.48
C GLY A 301 -18.04 -14.45 55.08
N HIS A 302 -19.08 -14.63 55.88
CA HIS A 302 -20.41 -14.02 55.82
C HIS A 302 -20.48 -12.51 56.13
N GLY A 303 -21.60 -11.90 55.71
CA GLY A 303 -22.18 -10.66 56.25
C GLY A 303 -22.66 -9.75 55.12
N GLY A 304 -23.95 -9.51 54.87
CA GLY A 304 -25.08 -9.36 55.77
C GLY A 304 -25.30 -7.87 56.05
N GLY A 305 -26.19 -7.20 55.31
CA GLY A 305 -26.56 -5.81 55.62
C GLY A 305 -27.32 -5.05 54.51
N PRO A 306 -28.57 -4.61 54.76
CA PRO A 306 -29.40 -3.88 53.79
C PRO A 306 -29.30 -2.36 53.97
N GLY A 307 -29.26 -1.60 52.86
CA GLY A 307 -29.17 -0.13 52.88
C GLY A 307 -30.15 0.52 51.90
N ARG A 308 -31.26 1.01 52.46
CA ARG A 308 -32.31 1.82 51.83
C ARG A 308 -31.81 3.23 51.43
N GLY A 309 -32.44 3.78 50.39
CA GLY A 309 -32.55 5.22 50.10
C GLY A 309 -32.51 5.46 48.59
N GLY A 310 -33.54 5.91 47.86
CA GLY A 310 -34.67 6.76 48.22
C GLY A 310 -34.48 8.11 47.50
N GLY A 311 -35.20 8.36 46.40
CA GLY A 311 -35.18 9.68 45.74
C GLY A 311 -35.71 9.70 44.30
N PRO A 312 -36.80 10.43 43.98
CA PRO A 312 -37.56 10.27 42.73
C PRO A 312 -37.27 11.35 41.67
N GLY A 313 -37.30 10.98 40.38
CA GLY A 313 -37.17 11.89 39.24
C GLY A 313 -38.22 11.60 38.16
N ARG A 314 -39.31 12.37 38.16
CA ARG A 314 -40.45 12.34 37.22
C ARG A 314 -40.03 12.73 35.78
N GLY A 315 -40.71 12.14 34.78
CA GLY A 315 -40.83 12.71 33.42
C GLY A 315 -41.09 11.64 32.34
N ARG A 316 -42.29 11.08 32.21
CA ARG A 316 -43.36 11.43 31.24
C ARG A 316 -42.90 11.68 29.78
N GLY A 317 -43.36 10.82 28.88
CA GLY A 317 -43.44 11.03 27.42
C GLY A 317 -43.58 9.71 26.66
N ARG A 318 -44.71 8.98 26.77
CA ARG A 318 -45.80 8.95 25.77
C ARG A 318 -45.32 9.08 24.31
N GLY A 319 -45.31 7.96 23.59
CA GLY A 319 -45.17 7.91 22.13
C GLY A 319 -45.62 6.55 21.61
N SER A 320 -46.90 6.46 21.27
CA SER A 320 -47.62 5.31 20.74
C SER A 320 -47.16 4.89 19.33
N GLY A 321 -47.04 3.59 19.08
CA GLY A 321 -46.89 3.03 17.74
C GLY A 321 -47.31 1.58 17.67
N ARG A 322 -48.53 1.33 17.19
CA ARG A 322 -49.20 0.03 17.02
C ARG A 322 -48.65 -0.75 15.82
N GLY A 323 -48.75 -2.08 15.89
CA GLY A 323 -48.73 -2.97 14.71
C GLY A 323 -48.14 -4.34 15.02
N ARG A 324 -48.78 -5.21 15.82
CA ARG A 324 -49.72 -6.28 15.42
C ARG A 324 -49.23 -7.25 14.31
N ARG A 325 -49.05 -8.49 14.78
CA ARG A 325 -49.55 -9.80 14.27
C ARG A 325 -48.71 -10.62 13.27
N GLY A 326 -48.59 -11.90 13.64
CA GLY A 326 -48.41 -13.05 12.75
C GLY A 326 -47.42 -14.06 13.35
N ILE A 327 -47.76 -14.80 14.41
CA ILE A 327 -48.46 -16.11 14.41
C ILE A 327 -47.61 -17.26 13.84
N GLY A 328 -47.29 -18.21 14.74
CA GLY A 328 -47.14 -19.65 14.49
C GLY A 328 -45.75 -20.09 14.02
N GLY A 329 -45.07 -21.08 14.60
CA GLY A 329 -45.44 -22.06 15.61
C GLY A 329 -44.68 -23.36 15.33
N GLY A 330 -44.10 -23.96 16.38
CA GLY A 330 -43.84 -25.41 16.51
C GLY A 330 -42.72 -26.03 15.67
N GLY A 331 -41.65 -26.49 16.34
CA GLY A 331 -40.71 -27.51 15.82
C GLY A 331 -41.31 -28.92 15.87
N PRO A 332 -40.56 -30.01 16.16
CA PRO A 332 -39.11 -30.22 16.07
C PRO A 332 -38.76 -31.54 15.31
N SER A 333 -37.49 -31.93 15.38
CA SER A 333 -36.94 -33.30 15.26
C SER A 333 -36.37 -33.77 13.90
N GLY A 334 -35.07 -34.11 13.95
CA GLY A 334 -34.64 -35.48 13.64
C GLY A 334 -34.00 -35.76 12.28
N GLY A 335 -32.67 -35.94 12.29
CA GLY A 335 -32.05 -37.14 11.73
C GLY A 335 -31.71 -37.21 10.23
N ASN A 336 -30.40 -37.33 9.99
CA ASN A 336 -29.75 -38.24 9.03
C ASN A 336 -29.80 -37.97 7.51
N SER A 337 -28.57 -37.91 6.97
CA SER A 337 -28.11 -38.57 5.74
C SER A 337 -28.23 -37.88 4.38
N ARG A 338 -27.03 -37.63 3.84
CA ARG A 338 -26.55 -37.78 2.44
C ARG A 338 -26.63 -36.59 1.47
N PRO A 339 -25.62 -36.50 0.57
CA PRO A 339 -25.31 -35.28 -0.18
C PRO A 339 -26.07 -35.22 -1.50
N GLN A 340 -26.69 -34.08 -1.80
CA GLN A 340 -27.23 -33.82 -3.13
C GLN A 340 -26.25 -33.00 -3.96
N LYS A 341 -25.85 -33.61 -5.09
CA LYS A 341 -25.16 -33.00 -6.22
C LYS A 341 -25.93 -31.75 -6.67
N ARG A 342 -25.32 -30.57 -6.53
CA ARG A 342 -25.77 -29.36 -7.21
C ARG A 342 -25.26 -29.38 -8.64
N ASN A 343 -26.19 -29.56 -9.58
CA ASN A 343 -26.00 -29.29 -11.00
C ASN A 343 -25.72 -27.79 -11.19
N LEU A 344 -24.50 -27.45 -11.61
CA LEU A 344 -24.15 -26.13 -12.11
C LEU A 344 -24.80 -25.96 -13.50
N ARG A 345 -25.89 -25.20 -13.54
CA ARG A 345 -26.46 -24.71 -14.80
C ARG A 345 -25.59 -23.55 -15.28
N SER A 346 -24.77 -23.81 -16.29
CA SER A 346 -24.09 -22.81 -17.08
C SER A 346 -25.13 -21.91 -17.76
N THR A 347 -25.14 -20.62 -17.42
CA THR A 347 -25.74 -19.59 -18.26
C THR A 347 -24.60 -18.91 -19.03
N ASN A 348 -24.40 -19.39 -20.26
CA ASN A 348 -23.72 -18.66 -21.32
C ASN A 348 -24.41 -17.31 -21.51
N CYS A 349 -23.72 -16.22 -21.19
CA CYS A 349 -24.05 -14.90 -21.68
C CYS A 349 -23.27 -14.69 -22.99
N GLU A 350 -23.96 -14.82 -24.12
CA GLU A 350 -23.48 -14.30 -25.41
C GLU A 350 -23.36 -12.77 -25.35
N PRO A 351 -22.33 -12.17 -25.99
CA PRO A 351 -22.23 -10.73 -26.14
C PRO A 351 -23.18 -10.23 -27.25
N PRO A 352 -23.77 -9.02 -27.11
CA PRO A 352 -24.65 -8.47 -28.12
C PRO A 352 -23.89 -8.08 -29.38
N ARG A 353 -24.29 -8.70 -30.50
CA ARG A 353 -23.87 -8.35 -31.87
C ARG A 353 -24.30 -6.93 -32.20
N LYS A 354 -23.35 -6.00 -32.36
CA LYS A 354 -23.61 -4.69 -32.99
C LYS A 354 -23.78 -4.87 -34.49
N LYS A 355 -24.97 -4.53 -34.98
CA LYS A 355 -25.33 -4.44 -36.40
C LYS A 355 -24.47 -3.37 -37.10
N GLY A 356 -23.93 -3.75 -38.25
CA GLY A 356 -23.14 -2.87 -39.10
C GLY A 356 -23.98 -1.79 -39.78
N ARG A 357 -23.29 -0.68 -40.10
CA ARG A 357 -23.72 0.30 -41.10
C ARG A 357 -22.52 0.60 -42.01
N ARG A 358 -22.54 -0.03 -43.18
CA ARG A 358 -21.87 0.33 -44.46
C ARG A 358 -22.80 1.36 -45.15
N VAL A 359 -22.46 2.29 -46.04
CA VAL A 359 -21.31 2.70 -46.86
C VAL A 359 -21.44 4.22 -47.03
N GLY A 360 -20.33 4.94 -47.24
CA GLY A 360 -20.33 6.28 -47.82
C GLY A 360 -18.97 6.56 -48.44
N GLU A 361 -18.82 6.22 -49.72
CA GLU A 361 -17.68 6.56 -50.57
C GLU A 361 -17.65 8.07 -50.85
N GLY A 362 -16.45 8.63 -51.00
CA GLY A 362 -16.26 9.89 -51.71
C GLY A 362 -15.03 10.67 -51.27
N GLY A 363 -14.10 10.90 -52.19
CA GLY A 363 -13.29 12.13 -52.19
C GLY A 363 -11.78 11.94 -52.22
N GLN A 364 -11.25 11.93 -53.44
CA GLN A 364 -9.84 12.03 -53.79
C GLN A 364 -9.19 13.32 -53.25
N GLY A 365 -7.88 13.27 -52.97
CA GLY A 365 -7.09 14.46 -52.64
C GLY A 365 -5.60 14.18 -52.55
N ASN A 366 -4.92 14.14 -53.70
CA ASN A 366 -3.47 14.20 -53.87
C ASN A 366 -2.78 15.20 -52.93
N LYS A 367 -1.62 14.83 -52.37
CA LYS A 367 -0.39 15.65 -52.49
C LYS A 367 0.87 14.89 -52.05
N LYS A 368 1.82 14.88 -52.98
CA LYS A 368 3.21 14.45 -52.90
C LYS A 368 4.02 15.38 -51.98
N GLY A 369 5.05 14.84 -51.33
CA GLY A 369 6.11 15.59 -50.67
C GLY A 369 7.05 14.60 -49.96
N ALA A 370 7.92 13.91 -50.70
CA ALA A 370 9.32 14.30 -50.90
C ALA A 370 10.20 13.95 -49.68
N LEU A 371 10.84 12.79 -49.82
CA LEU A 371 12.01 12.31 -49.08
C LEU A 371 13.15 13.33 -49.10
N ARG A 372 13.76 13.58 -47.93
CA ARG A 372 15.17 13.96 -47.83
C ARG A 372 15.81 13.22 -46.67
N SER A 373 16.49 12.13 -47.02
CA SER A 373 17.56 11.49 -46.26
C SER A 373 18.80 12.40 -46.29
N GLY A 374 19.27 12.81 -45.11
CA GLY A 374 20.59 13.42 -44.91
C GLY A 374 21.60 12.37 -44.43
N PRO A 375 22.89 12.48 -44.79
CA PRO A 375 23.86 11.41 -44.66
C PRO A 375 24.48 11.30 -43.25
N LEU A 376 24.80 10.04 -42.89
CA LEU A 376 25.64 9.64 -41.76
C LEU A 376 27.08 10.11 -42.01
N GLU A 377 27.57 11.05 -41.20
CA GLU A 377 29.00 11.29 -41.07
C GLU A 377 29.62 10.21 -40.20
N THR A 378 30.63 9.58 -40.79
CA THR A 378 31.50 8.55 -40.22
C THR A 378 32.63 9.28 -39.52
N VAL A 379 32.78 9.11 -38.20
CA VAL A 379 33.97 9.62 -37.48
C VAL A 379 34.93 8.45 -37.31
N GLU A 380 36.07 8.57 -38.01
CA GLU A 380 37.19 7.64 -37.97
C GLU A 380 37.95 7.70 -36.64
N TYR A 381 38.52 6.54 -36.30
CA TYR A 381 39.39 6.28 -35.18
C TYR A 381 40.74 7.00 -35.32
N GLY A 382 41.16 7.71 -34.28
CA GLY A 382 42.54 8.18 -34.10
C GLY A 382 43.22 7.42 -32.97
N LEU A 383 44.03 6.43 -33.34
CA LEU A 383 45.08 5.84 -32.49
C LEU A 383 46.19 6.87 -32.31
N GLY A 384 46.51 7.21 -31.06
CA GLY A 384 47.65 8.03 -30.69
C GLY A 384 48.49 7.33 -29.64
N ASP A 385 49.57 6.69 -30.10
CA ASP A 385 50.71 6.30 -29.29
C ASP A 385 51.33 7.53 -28.60
N THR A 386 51.57 7.46 -27.29
CA THR A 386 52.68 8.17 -26.66
C THR A 386 53.23 7.35 -25.49
N ARG A 387 54.56 7.34 -25.44
CA ARG A 387 55.49 6.65 -24.54
C ARG A 387 55.28 6.93 -23.06
#